data_AF-A0A915NSY1-F1
#
_entry.id   AF-A0A915NSY1-F1
#
_cell.length_a   1.000
_cell.length_b   1.000
_cell.length_c   1.000
_cell.angle_alpha   90.00
_cell.angle_beta   90.00
_cell.angle_gamma   90.00
#
_symmetry.space_group_name_H-M   'P 1'
#
loop_
_entity.id
_entity.type
_entity.pdbx_description
1 polymer ?
#
loop_
_entity_poly.entity_id
_entity_poly.type
_entity_poly.pdbx_seq_one_letter_code
_entity_poly.pdbx_strand_id
1 'polypeptide(L)'
;YTTTTNGNIGRFCRRAAIEGIGKLLPLIINEEDKILILQEQLNLSIGKVIERACESIDDLRQKASNVLTKLVTSIKDNNNHPLHLYIKEFNLLEKIFYLKNKEEEKEEENKEFSNKDWLTSKGFERLSLLLNSTTYGNFALSGFVLSAGSVCAWTMENAFLAIVSYLKPHKKDIKNFLNNLLLINSKMSERQIDPTPILILFRMLFNDGQLKCLEENADNSIIFSNFYKLIYKLLFSLQTSPYAAIREKVASQLFEAFSLLIEEEEEKQINLALELLAQTDWSKWGDEKMNNSFLEIKRILKGI
;
A
#
# COMPACT_ATOMS: atom_id res chain seq x y z
N TYR A 1 -4.75 0.65 12.87
CA TYR A 1 -5.16 -0.62 13.50
C TYR A 1 -4.90 -0.48 15.00
N THR A 2 -5.92 -0.50 15.84
CA THR A 2 -5.77 -0.42 17.31
C THR A 2 -6.14 -1.77 17.92
N THR A 3 -5.32 -2.22 18.87
CA THR A 3 -5.49 -3.48 19.62
C THR A 3 -6.51 -3.37 20.76
N THR A 4 -7.13 -2.22 20.95
CA THR A 4 -8.18 -2.01 21.95
C THR A 4 -9.55 -2.38 21.39
N THR A 5 -10.51 -2.67 22.27
CA THR A 5 -11.92 -2.96 21.94
C THR A 5 -12.60 -1.89 21.07
N ASN A 6 -12.07 -0.66 21.04
CA ASN A 6 -12.47 0.44 20.15
C ASN A 6 -12.00 0.27 18.69
N GLY A 7 -11.06 -0.64 18.41
CA GLY A 7 -10.60 -0.99 17.06
C GLY A 7 -11.68 -1.61 16.16
N ASN A 8 -12.79 -2.06 16.76
CA ASN A 8 -13.95 -2.58 16.02
C ASN A 8 -14.78 -1.50 15.32
N ILE A 9 -14.83 -0.26 15.82
CA ILE A 9 -15.64 0.81 15.21
C ILE A 9 -15.08 1.15 13.82
N GLY A 10 -13.77 1.31 13.70
CA GLY A 10 -13.14 1.60 12.41
C GLY A 10 -13.30 0.46 11.40
N ARG A 11 -13.33 -0.80 11.84
CA ARG A 11 -13.62 -1.95 10.97
C ARG A 11 -15.09 -1.96 10.54
N PHE A 12 -16.02 -1.69 11.46
CA PHE A 12 -17.44 -1.63 11.20
C PHE A 12 -17.80 -0.50 10.22
N CYS A 13 -17.29 0.72 10.45
CA CYS A 13 -17.52 1.86 9.55
C CYS A 13 -16.96 1.60 8.15
N ARG A 14 -15.75 1.03 8.03
CA ARG A 14 -15.17 0.65 6.72
C ARG A 14 -16.03 -0.38 6.00
N ARG A 15 -16.52 -1.39 6.73
CA ARG A 15 -17.42 -2.40 6.18
C ARG A 15 -18.71 -1.79 5.65
N ALA A 16 -19.38 -0.99 6.48
CA ALA A 16 -20.63 -0.33 6.11
C ALA A 16 -20.43 0.62 4.91
N ALA A 17 -19.31 1.33 4.85
CA ALA A 17 -18.97 2.19 3.71
C ALA A 17 -18.77 1.40 2.41
N ILE A 18 -18.03 0.28 2.43
CA ILE A 18 -17.84 -0.59 1.26
C ILE A 18 -19.18 -1.15 0.77
N GLU A 19 -20.00 -1.64 1.69
CA GLU A 19 -21.34 -2.17 1.38
C GLU A 19 -22.26 -1.07 0.82
N GLY A 20 -22.19 0.15 1.38
CA GLY A 20 -22.92 1.32 0.89
C GLY A 20 -22.51 1.72 -0.52
N ILE A 21 -21.20 1.84 -0.79
CA ILE A 21 -20.69 2.12 -2.13
C ILE A 21 -21.15 1.05 -3.11
N GLY A 22 -21.10 -0.23 -2.74
CA GLY A 22 -21.55 -1.33 -3.60
C GLY A 22 -23.04 -1.27 -3.95
N LYS A 23 -23.88 -0.69 -3.08
CA LYS A 23 -25.31 -0.46 -3.37
C LYS A 23 -25.54 0.79 -4.21
N LEU A 24 -24.72 1.84 -4.02
CA LEU A 24 -24.86 3.11 -4.73
C LEU A 24 -24.33 3.03 -6.17
N LEU A 25 -23.21 2.35 -6.42
CA LEU A 25 -22.56 2.30 -7.73
C LEU A 25 -23.50 1.89 -8.89
N PRO A 26 -24.37 0.87 -8.74
CA PRO A 26 -25.33 0.52 -9.80
C PRO A 26 -26.45 1.56 -10.00
N LEU A 27 -26.83 2.29 -8.94
CA LEU A 27 -27.92 3.27 -8.99
C LEU A 27 -27.54 4.57 -9.70
N ILE A 28 -26.24 4.85 -9.81
CA ILE A 28 -25.67 6.06 -10.43
C ILE A 28 -26.13 6.27 -11.88
N ILE A 29 -26.64 5.22 -12.55
CA ILE A 29 -26.96 5.24 -13.99
C ILE A 29 -28.43 4.90 -14.27
N ASN A 30 -29.23 4.67 -13.25
CA ASN A 30 -30.62 4.23 -13.42
C ASN A 30 -31.63 5.36 -13.62
N GLU A 31 -31.21 6.61 -13.78
CA GLU A 31 -32.15 7.70 -14.05
C GLU A 31 -31.80 8.38 -15.37
N GLU A 32 -32.83 8.63 -16.19
CA GLU A 32 -32.79 9.48 -17.39
C GLU A 32 -32.24 10.89 -17.09
N ASP A 33 -32.13 11.24 -15.80
CA ASP A 33 -31.42 12.39 -15.30
C ASP A 33 -29.90 12.18 -15.36
N LYS A 34 -29.29 13.02 -16.19
CA LYS A 34 -27.84 13.25 -16.28
C LYS A 34 -27.29 13.67 -14.92
N ILE A 35 -27.11 12.73 -13.99
CA ILE A 35 -26.19 12.95 -12.89
C ILE A 35 -24.81 13.02 -13.56
N LEU A 36 -24.33 14.27 -13.71
CA LEU A 36 -22.93 14.61 -13.93
C LEU A 36 -22.15 14.11 -12.72
N ILE A 37 -22.00 12.79 -12.58
CA ILE A 37 -20.95 12.26 -11.73
C ILE A 37 -19.68 12.71 -12.39
N LEU A 38 -18.99 13.62 -11.71
CA LEU A 38 -17.64 13.97 -12.07
C LEU A 38 -16.89 12.65 -12.15
N GLN A 39 -16.36 12.32 -13.34
CA GLN A 39 -15.62 11.08 -13.60
C GLN A 39 -14.60 10.77 -12.50
N GLU A 40 -14.04 11.83 -11.91
CA GLU A 40 -13.15 11.78 -10.75
C GLU A 40 -13.78 11.10 -9.52
N GLN A 41 -15.03 11.42 -9.16
CA GLN A 41 -15.74 10.83 -8.02
C GLN A 41 -16.05 9.36 -8.24
N LEU A 42 -16.41 8.96 -9.46
CA LEU A 42 -16.61 7.55 -9.81
C LEU A 42 -15.29 6.76 -9.67
N ASN A 43 -14.22 7.29 -10.28
CA ASN A 43 -12.89 6.68 -10.20
C ASN A 43 -12.39 6.60 -8.75
N LEU A 44 -12.63 7.66 -7.96
CA LEU A 44 -12.27 7.70 -6.54
C LEU A 44 -13.04 6.65 -5.73
N SER A 45 -14.34 6.49 -5.99
CA SER A 45 -15.19 5.52 -5.29
C SER A 45 -14.75 4.09 -5.57
N ILE A 46 -14.56 3.74 -6.84
CA ILE A 46 -14.07 2.41 -7.25
C ILE A 46 -12.64 2.20 -6.74
N GLY A 47 -11.78 3.21 -6.90
CA GLY A 47 -10.41 3.20 -6.38
C GLY A 47 -10.35 2.94 -4.88
N LYS A 48 -11.24 3.54 -4.09
CA LYS A 48 -11.31 3.29 -2.65
C LYS A 48 -11.75 1.88 -2.30
N VAL A 49 -12.66 1.28 -3.06
CA VAL A 49 -13.01 -0.14 -2.87
C VAL A 49 -11.83 -1.03 -3.26
N ILE A 50 -11.11 -0.72 -4.34
CA ILE A 50 -9.87 -1.41 -4.76
C ILE A 50 -8.80 -1.34 -3.67
N GLU A 51 -8.56 -0.16 -3.10
CA GLU A 51 -7.59 0.03 -2.01
C GLU A 51 -7.92 -0.89 -0.83
N ARG A 52 -9.22 -1.05 -0.50
CA ARG A 52 -9.66 -1.98 0.55
C ARG A 52 -9.57 -3.45 0.14
N ALA A 53 -9.80 -3.79 -1.13
CA ALA A 53 -9.60 -5.16 -1.63
C ALA A 53 -8.12 -5.58 -1.54
N CYS A 54 -7.20 -4.64 -1.75
CA CYS A 54 -5.77 -4.89 -1.64
C CYS A 54 -5.23 -4.80 -0.18
N GLU A 55 -6.03 -4.33 0.77
CA GLU A 55 -5.63 -4.17 2.17
C GLU A 55 -6.05 -5.38 3.03
N SER A 56 -5.09 -6.01 3.73
CA SER A 56 -5.28 -7.06 4.74
C SER A 56 -5.96 -8.35 4.25
N ILE A 57 -5.47 -9.55 4.63
CA ILE A 57 -6.17 -10.80 4.29
C ILE A 57 -7.28 -11.01 5.32
N ASP A 58 -8.40 -10.32 5.15
CA ASP A 58 -9.54 -10.41 6.06
C ASP A 58 -10.90 -10.29 5.34
N ASP A 59 -11.96 -10.37 6.15
CA ASP A 59 -13.34 -10.23 5.69
C ASP A 59 -13.63 -8.88 4.98
N LEU A 60 -12.88 -7.80 5.25
CA LEU A 60 -13.05 -6.55 4.51
C LEU A 60 -12.54 -6.68 3.08
N ARG A 61 -11.39 -7.33 2.86
CA ARG A 61 -10.93 -7.64 1.49
C ARG A 61 -11.98 -8.42 0.73
N GLN A 62 -12.46 -9.53 1.31
CA GLN A 62 -13.42 -10.37 0.61
C GLN A 62 -14.68 -9.58 0.27
N LYS A 63 -15.15 -8.73 1.18
CA LYS A 63 -16.29 -7.85 0.90
C LYS A 63 -16.04 -6.83 -0.20
N ALA A 64 -14.89 -6.17 -0.18
CA ALA A 64 -14.51 -5.21 -1.22
C ALA A 64 -14.41 -5.90 -2.59
N SER A 65 -13.73 -7.05 -2.65
CA SER A 65 -13.66 -7.86 -3.87
C SER A 65 -15.04 -8.32 -4.32
N ASN A 66 -15.91 -8.77 -3.41
CA ASN A 66 -17.27 -9.17 -3.76
C ASN A 66 -18.12 -8.00 -4.29
N VAL A 67 -17.93 -6.78 -3.78
CA VAL A 67 -18.60 -5.58 -4.33
C VAL A 67 -18.16 -5.35 -5.77
N LEU A 68 -16.85 -5.43 -6.05
CA LEU A 68 -16.32 -5.26 -7.40
C LEU A 68 -16.73 -6.41 -8.34
N THR A 69 -16.73 -7.66 -7.85
CA THR A 69 -17.24 -8.82 -8.59
C THR A 69 -18.70 -8.64 -8.95
N LYS A 70 -19.57 -8.28 -7.98
CA LYS A 70 -20.98 -8.03 -8.26
C LYS A 70 -21.18 -6.90 -9.28
N LEU A 71 -20.43 -5.81 -9.15
CA LEU A 71 -20.48 -4.69 -10.09
C LEU A 71 -20.13 -5.17 -11.50
N VAL A 72 -18.98 -5.81 -11.68
CA VAL A 72 -18.50 -6.29 -12.98
C VAL A 72 -19.44 -7.34 -13.58
N THR A 73 -19.86 -8.33 -12.81
CA THR A 73 -20.80 -9.37 -13.24
C THR A 73 -22.15 -8.75 -13.63
N SER A 74 -22.69 -7.83 -12.83
CA SER A 74 -23.96 -7.15 -13.15
C SER A 74 -23.89 -6.33 -14.43
N ILE A 75 -22.72 -5.74 -14.74
CA ILE A 75 -22.52 -4.96 -15.97
C ILE A 75 -22.45 -5.90 -17.18
N LYS A 76 -21.69 -6.99 -17.05
CA LYS A 76 -21.43 -7.95 -18.13
C LYS A 76 -22.66 -8.78 -18.47
N ASP A 77 -23.34 -9.30 -17.45
CA ASP A 77 -24.50 -10.19 -17.62
C ASP A 77 -25.74 -9.42 -18.10
N ASN A 78 -25.86 -8.12 -17.80
CA ASN A 78 -26.94 -7.26 -18.30
C ASN A 78 -26.62 -6.63 -19.67
N ASN A 79 -26.06 -7.40 -20.62
CA ASN A 79 -25.75 -6.95 -21.99
C ASN A 79 -24.95 -5.63 -22.04
N ASN A 80 -23.88 -5.52 -21.24
CA ASN A 80 -23.05 -4.32 -21.14
C ASN A 80 -23.86 -3.08 -20.70
N HIS A 81 -24.38 -3.13 -19.48
CA HIS A 81 -25.01 -1.99 -18.81
C HIS A 81 -24.23 -0.68 -19.09
N PRO A 82 -24.86 0.47 -19.37
CA PRO A 82 -24.17 1.70 -19.82
C PRO A 82 -23.03 2.15 -18.92
N LEU A 83 -23.06 1.76 -17.64
CA LEU A 83 -21.98 1.94 -16.67
C LEU A 83 -20.60 1.49 -17.15
N HIS A 84 -20.50 0.46 -17.99
CA HIS A 84 -19.20 0.03 -18.53
C HIS A 84 -18.48 1.14 -19.32
N LEU A 85 -19.22 2.05 -19.96
CA LEU A 85 -18.66 3.16 -20.74
C LEU A 85 -18.05 4.25 -19.84
N TYR A 86 -18.54 4.36 -18.60
CA TYR A 86 -18.10 5.37 -17.65
C TYR A 86 -17.02 4.84 -16.70
N ILE A 87 -16.93 3.53 -16.50
CA ILE A 87 -15.86 2.95 -15.68
C ILE A 87 -14.56 2.89 -16.50
N LYS A 88 -13.57 3.70 -16.09
CA LYS A 88 -12.24 3.63 -16.71
C LYS A 88 -11.64 2.25 -16.53
N GLU A 89 -10.93 1.78 -17.57
CA GLU A 89 -10.22 0.50 -17.59
C GLU A 89 -11.11 -0.69 -17.19
N PHE A 90 -12.40 -0.66 -17.55
CA PHE A 90 -13.36 -1.72 -17.21
C PHE A 90 -12.86 -3.12 -17.62
N ASN A 91 -12.25 -3.29 -18.80
CA ASN A 91 -11.71 -4.57 -19.25
C ASN A 91 -10.67 -5.17 -18.28
N LEU A 92 -9.88 -4.32 -17.60
CA LEU A 92 -8.95 -4.78 -16.57
C LEU A 92 -9.71 -5.23 -15.32
N LEU A 93 -10.69 -4.44 -14.88
CA LEU A 93 -11.56 -4.83 -13.76
C LEU A 93 -12.33 -6.11 -14.06
N GLU A 94 -12.78 -6.29 -15.30
CA GLU A 94 -13.44 -7.49 -15.79
C GLU A 94 -12.53 -8.70 -15.66
N LYS A 95 -11.31 -8.63 -16.21
CA LYS A 95 -10.31 -9.70 -16.10
C LYS A 95 -10.06 -10.11 -14.65
N ILE A 96 -10.08 -9.16 -13.73
CA ILE A 96 -9.74 -9.39 -12.32
C ILE A 96 -10.96 -9.88 -11.53
N PHE A 97 -12.12 -9.25 -11.66
CA PHE A 97 -13.25 -9.45 -10.76
C PHE A 97 -14.40 -10.25 -11.35
N TYR A 98 -14.45 -10.48 -12.67
CA TYR A 98 -15.49 -11.30 -13.26
C TYR A 98 -15.29 -12.77 -12.87
N LEU A 99 -16.26 -13.32 -12.15
CA LEU A 99 -16.36 -14.74 -11.83
C LEU A 99 -17.63 -15.25 -12.53
N LYS A 100 -17.47 -16.20 -13.46
CA LYS A 100 -18.62 -16.78 -14.18
C LYS A 100 -19.48 -17.54 -13.17
N ASN A 101 -20.78 -17.25 -13.12
CA ASN A 101 -21.71 -18.02 -12.29
C ASN A 101 -21.84 -19.43 -12.88
N LYS A 102 -21.36 -20.46 -12.17
CA LYS A 102 -21.57 -21.86 -12.53
C LYS A 102 -22.72 -22.43 -11.69
N GLU A 103 -23.94 -22.30 -12.18
CA GLU A 103 -24.96 -23.35 -11.93
C GLU A 103 -24.82 -24.50 -12.94
N GLU A 104 -24.05 -24.31 -14.01
CA GLU A 104 -23.82 -25.33 -15.04
C GLU A 104 -22.32 -25.39 -15.36
N GLU A 105 -21.76 -26.59 -15.25
CA GLU A 105 -20.45 -27.09 -15.73
C GLU A 105 -19.62 -27.72 -14.60
N LYS A 106 -19.87 -29.03 -14.48
CA LYS A 106 -18.99 -30.01 -13.83
C LYS A 106 -17.65 -30.10 -14.57
N GLU A 107 -16.64 -30.50 -13.80
CA GLU A 107 -15.44 -31.20 -14.27
C GLU A 107 -14.52 -30.41 -15.22
N GLU A 108 -13.56 -29.70 -14.63
CA GLU A 108 -12.20 -29.66 -15.19
C GLU A 108 -11.18 -29.38 -14.07
N GLU A 109 -10.05 -30.09 -14.11
CA GLU A 109 -9.03 -30.20 -13.05
C GLU A 109 -8.20 -28.91 -12.80
N ASN A 110 -8.61 -27.78 -13.38
CA ASN A 110 -8.11 -26.46 -13.02
C ASN A 110 -9.12 -25.80 -12.08
N LYS A 111 -8.86 -25.81 -10.76
CA LYS A 111 -9.69 -25.10 -9.77
C LYS A 111 -9.80 -23.62 -10.16
N GLU A 112 -10.90 -23.29 -10.85
CA GLU A 112 -11.26 -21.94 -11.27
C GLU A 112 -11.39 -21.03 -10.03
N PHE A 113 -10.97 -19.77 -10.16
CA PHE A 113 -10.91 -18.84 -9.04
C PHE A 113 -12.31 -18.60 -8.45
N SER A 114 -12.47 -18.77 -7.15
CA SER A 114 -13.74 -18.64 -6.43
C SER A 114 -13.74 -17.44 -5.48
N ASN A 115 -14.92 -17.07 -4.95
CA ASN A 115 -15.02 -16.00 -3.95
C ASN A 115 -14.24 -16.28 -2.65
N LYS A 116 -13.91 -17.53 -2.34
CA LYS A 116 -13.07 -17.87 -1.18
C LYS A 116 -11.60 -17.59 -1.46
N ASP A 117 -11.17 -17.62 -2.72
CA ASP A 117 -9.77 -17.38 -3.10
C ASP A 117 -9.34 -15.93 -2.87
N TRP A 118 -10.28 -14.98 -2.74
CA TRP A 118 -9.99 -13.62 -2.30
C TRP A 118 -9.28 -13.57 -0.94
N LEU A 119 -9.52 -14.55 -0.06
CA LEU A 119 -8.89 -14.67 1.25
C LEU A 119 -7.57 -15.47 1.22
N THR A 120 -7.01 -15.73 0.04
CA THR A 120 -5.78 -16.52 -0.11
C THR A 120 -4.69 -15.74 -0.84
N SER A 121 -3.51 -16.34 -0.95
CA SER A 121 -2.39 -15.81 -1.74
C SER A 121 -2.78 -15.57 -3.21
N LYS A 122 -3.62 -16.43 -3.79
CA LYS A 122 -4.14 -16.28 -5.16
C LYS A 122 -4.91 -14.98 -5.34
N GLY A 123 -5.64 -14.54 -4.31
CA GLY A 123 -6.37 -13.27 -4.34
C GLY A 123 -5.42 -12.09 -4.46
N PHE A 124 -4.32 -12.09 -3.72
CA PHE A 124 -3.29 -11.06 -3.84
C PHE A 124 -2.61 -11.06 -5.20
N GLU A 125 -2.23 -12.24 -5.70
CA GLU A 125 -1.64 -12.39 -7.03
C GLU A 125 -2.58 -11.81 -8.10
N ARG A 126 -3.87 -12.15 -8.05
CA ARG A 126 -4.87 -11.64 -8.99
C ARG A 126 -5.07 -10.13 -8.88
N LEU A 127 -5.07 -9.58 -7.67
CA LEU A 127 -5.17 -8.13 -7.42
C LEU A 127 -3.92 -7.37 -7.87
N SER A 128 -2.74 -8.01 -7.92
CA SER A 128 -1.50 -7.35 -8.35
C SER A 128 -1.57 -6.84 -9.79
N LEU A 129 -2.44 -7.42 -10.62
CA LEU A 129 -2.72 -6.95 -11.97
C LEU A 129 -3.23 -5.51 -12.02
N LEU A 130 -3.86 -5.01 -10.94
CA LEU A 130 -4.29 -3.61 -10.83
C LEU A 130 -3.13 -2.63 -10.78
N LEU A 131 -1.91 -3.07 -10.43
CA LEU A 131 -0.73 -2.20 -10.42
C LEU A 131 -0.38 -1.67 -11.82
N ASN A 132 -0.84 -2.33 -12.89
CA ASN A 132 -0.73 -1.85 -14.27
C ASN A 132 -1.72 -0.73 -14.63
N SER A 133 -2.72 -0.49 -13.79
CA SER A 133 -3.78 0.47 -14.09
C SER A 133 -3.28 1.90 -13.91
N THR A 134 -3.48 2.73 -14.92
CA THR A 134 -3.19 4.17 -14.82
C THR A 134 -4.18 4.91 -13.94
N THR A 135 -5.41 4.40 -13.82
CA THR A 135 -6.48 5.00 -13.00
C THR A 135 -6.47 4.48 -11.56
N TYR A 136 -6.32 3.16 -11.37
CA TYR A 136 -6.49 2.50 -10.09
C TYR A 136 -5.19 1.98 -9.46
N GLY A 137 -4.07 1.98 -10.18
CA GLY A 137 -2.81 1.40 -9.71
C GLY A 137 -2.31 2.01 -8.40
N ASN A 138 -2.45 3.32 -8.23
CA ASN A 138 -2.08 4.00 -6.97
C ASN A 138 -2.98 3.60 -5.78
N PHE A 139 -4.25 3.29 -6.02
CA PHE A 139 -5.15 2.80 -4.98
C PHE A 139 -4.78 1.36 -4.59
N ALA A 140 -4.55 0.50 -5.58
CA ALA A 140 -4.10 -0.87 -5.35
C ALA A 140 -2.78 -0.87 -4.58
N LEU A 141 -1.79 -0.09 -5.04
CA LEU A 141 -0.48 0.03 -4.39
C LEU A 141 -0.62 0.51 -2.94
N SER A 142 -1.48 1.48 -2.67
CA SER A 142 -1.74 1.94 -1.31
C SER A 142 -2.25 0.81 -0.41
N GLY A 143 -3.16 -0.03 -0.90
CA GLY A 143 -3.64 -1.20 -0.15
C GLY A 143 -2.56 -2.27 0.05
N PHE A 144 -1.76 -2.56 -0.98
CA PHE A 144 -0.65 -3.49 -0.90
C PHE A 144 0.44 -3.04 0.09
N VAL A 145 0.80 -1.75 0.09
CA VAL A 145 1.74 -1.16 1.05
C VAL A 145 1.24 -1.34 2.47
N LEU A 146 -0.02 -1.01 2.75
CA LEU A 146 -0.63 -1.20 4.07
C LEU A 146 -0.62 -2.68 4.50
N SER A 147 -0.84 -3.60 3.56
CA SER A 147 -0.75 -5.04 3.83
C SER A 147 0.67 -5.52 4.11
N ALA A 148 1.66 -5.02 3.36
CA ALA A 148 3.07 -5.32 3.60
C ALA A 148 3.52 -4.84 4.98
N GLY A 149 2.94 -3.76 5.51
CA GLY A 149 3.15 -3.32 6.90
C GLY A 149 2.27 -3.98 7.95
N SER A 150 1.55 -5.06 7.64
CA SER A 150 0.66 -5.72 8.58
C SER A 150 1.42 -6.44 9.70
N VAL A 151 0.85 -6.48 10.90
CA VAL A 151 1.37 -7.31 12.01
C VAL A 151 1.18 -8.81 11.77
N CYS A 152 0.33 -9.19 10.81
CA CYS A 152 0.14 -10.58 10.41
C CYS A 152 1.19 -10.95 9.35
N ALA A 153 2.17 -11.77 9.74
CA ALA A 153 3.26 -12.22 8.86
C ALA A 153 2.77 -12.78 7.53
N TRP A 154 1.70 -13.59 7.55
CA TRP A 154 1.14 -14.17 6.33
C TRP A 154 0.51 -13.12 5.40
N THR A 155 -0.12 -12.07 5.93
CA THR A 155 -0.61 -10.95 5.10
C THR A 155 0.53 -10.16 4.51
N MET A 156 1.56 -9.88 5.32
CA MET A 156 2.77 -9.16 4.90
C MET A 156 3.47 -9.88 3.75
N GLU A 157 3.76 -11.17 3.93
CA GLU A 157 4.49 -11.99 2.97
C GLU A 157 3.77 -12.08 1.63
N ASN A 158 2.47 -12.40 1.62
CA ASN A 158 1.74 -12.53 0.36
C ASN A 158 1.52 -11.19 -0.35
N ALA A 159 1.39 -10.08 0.38
CA ALA A 159 1.34 -8.75 -0.21
C ALA A 159 2.67 -8.41 -0.90
N PHE A 160 3.77 -8.70 -0.22
CA PHE A 160 5.12 -8.48 -0.74
C PHE A 160 5.39 -9.34 -1.98
N LEU A 161 5.09 -10.64 -1.92
CA LEU A 161 5.26 -11.55 -3.06
C LEU A 161 4.45 -11.11 -4.28
N ALA A 162 3.24 -10.58 -4.08
CA ALA A 162 2.43 -10.04 -5.16
C ALA A 162 3.05 -8.77 -5.79
N ILE A 163 3.60 -7.86 -4.98
CA ILE A 163 4.35 -6.69 -5.47
C ILE A 163 5.59 -7.13 -6.26
N VAL A 164 6.37 -8.07 -5.73
CA VAL A 164 7.59 -8.57 -6.38
C VAL A 164 7.26 -9.28 -7.69
N SER A 165 6.22 -10.11 -7.70
CA SER A 165 5.74 -10.78 -8.92
C SER A 165 5.35 -9.78 -10.01
N TYR A 166 4.74 -8.65 -9.62
CA TYR A 166 4.48 -7.53 -10.51
C TYR A 166 5.76 -6.84 -11.01
N LEU A 167 6.72 -6.53 -10.12
CA LEU A 167 7.93 -5.77 -10.48
C LEU A 167 8.91 -6.56 -11.36
N LYS A 168 9.00 -7.89 -11.18
CA LYS A 168 9.93 -8.75 -11.93
C LYS A 168 9.84 -8.59 -13.46
N PRO A 169 8.65 -8.65 -14.10
CA PRO A 169 8.51 -8.38 -15.52
C PRO A 169 8.54 -6.89 -15.89
N HIS A 170 8.27 -5.98 -14.95
CA HIS A 170 8.20 -4.53 -15.17
C HIS A 170 9.43 -3.78 -14.64
N LYS A 171 10.64 -4.34 -14.83
CA LYS A 171 11.88 -3.74 -14.30
C LYS A 171 12.09 -2.28 -14.73
N LYS A 172 11.59 -1.88 -15.90
CA LYS A 172 11.73 -0.49 -16.38
C LYS A 172 10.84 0.50 -15.62
N ASP A 173 9.81 0.02 -14.93
CA ASP A 173 8.82 0.84 -14.23
C ASP A 173 9.11 1.03 -12.74
N ILE A 174 10.22 0.48 -12.21
CA ILE A 174 10.59 0.61 -10.79
C ILE A 174 10.66 2.08 -10.36
N LYS A 175 11.24 2.95 -11.19
CA LYS A 175 11.32 4.39 -10.88
C LYS A 175 9.93 4.98 -10.65
N ASN A 176 8.96 4.64 -11.51
CA ASN A 176 7.58 5.08 -11.37
C ASN A 176 6.94 4.48 -10.12
N PHE A 177 7.18 3.19 -9.85
CA PHE A 177 6.72 2.52 -8.64
C PHE A 177 7.24 3.21 -7.37
N LEU A 178 8.54 3.51 -7.29
CA LEU A 178 9.15 4.19 -6.14
C LEU A 178 8.65 5.62 -5.97
N ASN A 179 8.47 6.35 -7.07
CA ASN A 179 7.86 7.68 -7.02
C ASN A 179 6.40 7.62 -6.52
N ASN A 180 5.65 6.60 -6.93
CA ASN A 180 4.29 6.36 -6.44
C ASN A 180 4.30 6.01 -4.94
N LEU A 181 5.27 5.23 -4.45
CA LEU A 181 5.44 4.99 -3.01
C LEU A 181 5.68 6.27 -2.22
N LEU A 182 6.50 7.19 -2.73
CA LEU A 182 6.73 8.49 -2.08
C LEU A 182 5.46 9.37 -2.08
N LEU A 183 4.67 9.33 -3.15
CA LEU A 183 3.39 10.02 -3.23
C LEU A 183 2.37 9.43 -2.25
N ILE A 184 2.37 8.11 -2.09
CA ILE A 184 1.54 7.43 -1.08
C ILE A 184 1.98 7.86 0.31
N ASN A 185 3.29 7.92 0.57
CA ASN A 185 3.83 8.37 1.85
C ASN A 185 3.41 9.81 2.18
N SER A 186 3.46 10.74 1.22
CA SER A 186 3.03 12.13 1.47
C SER A 186 1.54 12.19 1.81
N LYS A 187 0.70 11.47 1.07
CA LYS A 187 -0.76 11.39 1.34
C LYS A 187 -1.07 10.69 2.67
N MET A 188 -0.27 9.71 3.05
CA MET A 188 -0.36 9.06 4.37
C MET A 188 0.01 10.04 5.48
N SER A 189 1.09 10.81 5.30
CA SER A 189 1.55 11.82 6.26
C SER A 189 0.50 12.92 6.48
N GLU A 190 -0.14 13.42 5.42
CA GLU A 190 -1.26 14.37 5.49
C GLU A 190 -2.43 13.85 6.33
N ARG A 191 -2.66 12.53 6.29
CA ARG A 191 -3.71 11.84 7.05
C ARG A 191 -3.24 11.34 8.41
N GLN A 192 -2.01 11.68 8.83
CA GLN A 192 -1.37 11.18 10.05
C GLN A 192 -1.32 9.65 10.13
N ILE A 193 -1.23 9.00 8.97
CA ILE A 193 -1.05 7.56 8.85
C ILE A 193 0.44 7.25 9.04
N ASP A 194 0.68 6.19 9.80
CA ASP A 194 1.99 5.66 10.09
C ASP A 194 2.80 5.28 8.83
N PRO A 195 4.04 5.77 8.64
CA PRO A 195 4.89 5.39 7.51
C PRO A 195 5.56 4.01 7.64
N THR A 196 5.44 3.31 8.80
CA THR A 196 6.01 1.96 9.00
C THR A 196 5.78 1.00 7.83
N PRO A 197 4.58 0.92 7.22
CA PRO A 197 4.34 -0.02 6.12
C PRO A 197 5.23 0.20 4.90
N ILE A 198 5.59 1.46 4.62
CA ILE A 198 6.48 1.80 3.52
C ILE A 198 7.92 1.40 3.84
N LEU A 199 8.36 1.61 5.08
CA LEU A 199 9.70 1.20 5.53
C LEU A 199 9.88 -0.31 5.52
N ILE A 200 8.87 -1.05 5.99
CA ILE A 200 8.86 -2.52 5.91
C ILE A 200 8.94 -2.98 4.46
N LEU A 201 8.18 -2.35 3.55
CA LEU A 201 8.26 -2.70 2.13
C LEU A 201 9.67 -2.42 1.56
N PHE A 202 10.28 -1.27 1.88
CA PHE A 202 11.66 -1.00 1.48
C PHE A 202 12.64 -2.04 2.04
N ARG A 203 12.54 -2.36 3.33
CA ARG A 203 13.33 -3.41 3.98
C ARG A 203 13.26 -4.73 3.23
N MET A 204 12.05 -5.18 2.91
CA MET A 204 11.86 -6.44 2.21
C MET A 204 12.43 -6.39 0.77
N LEU A 205 12.29 -5.25 0.09
CA LEU A 205 12.87 -5.05 -1.25
C LEU A 205 14.41 -5.07 -1.23
N PHE A 206 15.04 -4.47 -0.21
CA PHE A 206 16.50 -4.45 -0.03
C PHE A 206 17.03 -5.83 0.40
N ASN A 207 16.39 -6.46 1.39
CA ASN A 207 16.88 -7.72 1.98
C ASN A 207 16.76 -8.94 1.06
N ASP A 208 15.69 -9.05 0.26
CA ASP A 208 15.50 -10.22 -0.61
C ASP A 208 16.37 -10.19 -1.88
N GLY A 209 17.26 -9.21 -2.01
CA GLY A 209 18.06 -9.01 -3.22
C GLY A 209 17.19 -8.81 -4.47
N GLN A 210 15.88 -8.56 -4.32
CA GLN A 210 15.00 -8.30 -5.45
C GLN A 210 15.37 -6.97 -6.09
N LEU A 211 15.83 -5.99 -5.30
CA LEU A 211 16.50 -4.80 -5.83
C LEU A 211 17.79 -5.16 -6.59
N LYS A 212 18.60 -6.13 -6.13
CA LYS A 212 19.75 -6.66 -6.90
C LYS A 212 19.38 -7.25 -8.26
N CYS A 213 18.24 -7.92 -8.36
CA CYS A 213 17.72 -8.38 -9.66
C CYS A 213 17.14 -7.24 -10.54
N LEU A 214 16.90 -6.07 -9.94
CA LEU A 214 16.40 -4.85 -10.58
C LEU A 214 17.53 -3.82 -10.86
N GLU A 215 18.71 -4.01 -10.25
CA GLU A 215 19.93 -3.17 -10.27
C GLU A 215 20.68 -3.18 -11.62
N GLU A 216 20.50 -4.19 -12.47
CA GLU A 216 21.22 -4.25 -13.76
C GLU A 216 20.84 -3.13 -14.75
N ASN A 217 19.77 -2.36 -14.50
CA ASN A 217 19.28 -1.33 -15.44
C ASN A 217 18.75 -0.04 -14.80
N ALA A 218 18.69 0.08 -13.47
CA ALA A 218 18.21 1.28 -12.79
C ALA A 218 19.40 2.01 -12.18
N ASP A 219 19.60 3.30 -12.50
CA ASP A 219 20.54 4.17 -11.79
C ASP A 219 20.31 4.03 -10.27
N ASN A 220 21.23 3.35 -9.57
CA ASN A 220 21.18 3.13 -8.12
C ASN A 220 20.89 4.44 -7.36
N SER A 221 21.38 5.57 -7.89
CA SER A 221 21.14 6.92 -7.38
C SER A 221 19.67 7.23 -7.11
N ILE A 222 18.72 6.71 -7.91
CA ILE A 222 17.30 7.08 -7.79
C ILE A 222 16.62 6.35 -6.63
N ILE A 223 16.94 5.07 -6.44
CA ILE A 223 16.35 4.25 -5.38
C ILE A 223 16.85 4.72 -4.03
N PHE A 224 18.18 4.87 -3.90
CA PHE A 224 18.80 5.46 -2.73
C PHE A 224 18.33 6.89 -2.50
N SER A 225 18.27 7.76 -3.51
CA SER A 225 17.72 9.12 -3.36
C SER A 225 16.30 9.13 -2.80
N ASN A 226 15.43 8.23 -3.27
CA ASN A 226 14.05 8.16 -2.78
C ASN A 226 13.96 7.58 -1.36
N PHE A 227 14.81 6.61 -1.02
CA PHE A 227 14.93 6.08 0.33
C PHE A 227 15.48 7.13 1.31
N TYR A 228 16.54 7.85 0.94
CA TYR A 228 17.06 8.99 1.72
C TYR A 228 16.01 10.07 1.90
N LYS A 229 15.24 10.44 0.87
CA LYS A 229 14.12 11.40 1.02
C LYS A 229 13.11 10.94 2.07
N LEU A 230 12.84 9.63 2.18
CA LEU A 230 11.97 9.07 3.21
C LEU A 230 12.60 9.22 4.60
N ILE A 231 13.88 8.85 4.74
CA ILE A 231 14.64 9.01 5.99
C ILE A 231 14.66 10.48 6.43
N TYR A 232 14.91 11.42 5.52
CA TYR A 232 14.89 12.85 5.81
C TYR A 232 13.52 13.34 6.32
N LYS A 233 12.42 12.83 5.75
CA LYS A 233 11.06 13.15 6.22
C LYS A 233 10.79 12.61 7.62
N LEU A 234 11.23 11.38 7.91
CA LEU A 234 11.11 10.78 9.23
C LEU A 234 11.94 11.57 10.25
N LEU A 235 13.19 11.89 9.92
CA LEU A 235 14.06 12.70 10.75
C LEU A 235 13.42 14.05 11.07
N PHE A 236 12.84 14.74 10.08
CA PHE A 236 12.13 15.99 10.32
C PHE A 236 10.92 15.82 11.25
N SER A 237 10.18 14.72 11.11
CA SER A 237 9.03 14.38 11.98
C SER A 237 9.46 14.12 13.42
N LEU A 238 10.65 13.54 13.62
CA LEU A 238 11.26 13.30 14.94
C LEU A 238 11.50 14.61 15.68
N GLN A 239 11.98 15.65 14.98
CA GLN A 239 12.27 16.96 15.57
C GLN A 239 11.00 17.78 15.84
N THR A 240 10.07 17.77 14.90
CA THR A 240 8.95 18.73 14.87
C THR A 240 7.71 18.25 15.62
N SER A 241 7.57 16.95 15.86
CA SER A 241 6.41 16.44 16.59
C SER A 241 6.50 16.78 18.09
N PRO A 242 5.49 17.44 18.68
CA PRO A 242 5.43 17.66 20.12
C PRO A 242 5.01 16.39 20.89
N TYR A 243 4.51 15.36 20.21
CA TYR A 243 3.99 14.15 20.84
C TYR A 243 5.06 13.06 21.01
N ALA A 244 5.32 12.65 22.26
CA ALA A 244 6.31 11.63 22.62
C ALA A 244 6.11 10.30 21.87
N ALA A 245 4.89 9.77 21.87
CA ALA A 245 4.57 8.51 21.19
C ALA A 245 4.86 8.53 19.68
N ILE A 246 4.75 9.70 19.04
CA ILE A 246 5.10 9.85 17.62
C ILE A 246 6.61 9.84 17.47
N ARG A 247 7.36 10.56 18.31
CA ARG A 247 8.82 10.62 18.24
C ARG A 247 9.48 9.26 18.48
N GLU A 248 9.07 8.54 19.52
CA GLU A 248 9.58 7.20 19.82
C GLU A 248 9.35 6.23 18.65
N LYS A 249 8.15 6.29 18.06
CA LYS A 249 7.81 5.50 16.89
C LYS A 249 8.67 5.86 15.67
N VAL A 250 8.85 7.14 15.41
CA VAL A 250 9.69 7.63 14.32
C VAL A 250 11.16 7.28 14.54
N ALA A 251 11.66 7.30 15.77
CA ALA A 251 13.01 6.85 16.10
C ALA A 251 13.19 5.35 15.81
N SER A 252 12.22 4.51 16.18
CA SER A 252 12.22 3.09 15.83
C SER A 252 12.23 2.86 14.32
N GLN A 253 11.46 3.66 13.58
CA GLN A 253 11.40 3.62 12.12
C GLN A 253 12.71 4.03 11.45
N LEU A 254 13.35 5.09 11.97
CA LEU A 254 14.67 5.51 11.52
C LEU A 254 15.70 4.42 11.82
N PHE A 255 15.64 3.81 13.01
CA PHE A 255 16.56 2.73 13.37
C PHE A 255 16.46 1.57 12.37
N GLU A 256 15.24 1.15 12.05
CA GLU A 256 15.01 0.15 11.00
C GLU A 256 15.56 0.62 9.65
N ALA A 257 15.33 1.87 9.25
CA ALA A 257 15.82 2.39 7.97
C ALA A 257 17.36 2.40 7.89
N PHE A 258 18.05 2.88 8.92
CA PHE A 258 19.51 2.91 9.00
C PHE A 258 20.11 1.50 9.00
N SER A 259 19.43 0.53 9.62
CA SER A 259 19.91 -0.87 9.61
C SER A 259 19.96 -1.48 8.20
N LEU A 260 19.25 -0.90 7.24
CA LEU A 260 19.25 -1.32 5.83
C LEU A 260 20.36 -0.68 5.01
N LEU A 261 20.97 0.40 5.51
CA LEU A 261 22.01 1.15 4.82
C LEU A 261 23.41 0.63 5.11
N ILE A 262 23.58 -0.38 5.98
CA ILE A 262 24.90 -0.84 6.41
C ILE A 262 25.66 -1.41 5.21
N GLU A 263 26.52 -0.57 4.63
CA GLU A 263 27.56 -0.91 3.67
C GLU A 263 28.94 -0.75 4.34
N GLU A 264 29.94 -1.53 3.92
CA GLU A 264 31.27 -1.60 4.58
C GLU A 264 31.97 -0.24 4.71
N GLU A 265 31.76 0.69 3.76
CA GLU A 265 32.44 2.00 3.76
C GLU A 265 31.81 3.02 4.73
N GLU A 266 30.52 2.89 5.04
CA GLU A 266 29.75 3.83 5.87
C GLU A 266 29.35 3.25 7.24
N GLU A 267 29.69 1.99 7.49
CA GLU A 267 29.32 1.21 8.68
C GLU A 267 29.54 1.96 10.00
N LYS A 268 30.66 2.67 10.15
CA LYS A 268 30.95 3.43 11.38
C LYS A 268 29.98 4.59 11.62
N GLN A 269 29.61 5.32 10.57
CA GLN A 269 28.70 6.47 10.69
C GLN A 269 27.27 5.98 10.93
N ILE A 270 26.87 4.90 10.25
CA ILE A 270 25.55 4.30 10.40
C ILE A 270 25.40 3.68 11.80
N ASN A 271 26.41 2.96 12.30
CA ASN A 271 26.38 2.41 13.66
C ASN A 271 26.25 3.51 14.72
N LEU A 272 26.93 4.65 14.55
CA LEU A 272 26.75 5.80 15.43
C LEU A 272 25.31 6.33 15.38
N ALA A 273 24.70 6.44 14.19
CA ALA A 273 23.30 6.84 14.08
C ALA A 273 22.35 5.86 14.79
N LEU A 274 22.58 4.55 14.65
CA LEU A 274 21.81 3.49 15.32
C LEU A 274 21.94 3.57 16.85
N GLU A 275 23.15 3.77 17.37
CA GLU A 275 23.40 3.96 18.79
C GLU A 275 22.67 5.19 19.33
N LEU A 276 22.76 6.32 18.62
CA LEU A 276 22.06 7.56 18.99
C LEU A 276 20.54 7.36 19.00
N LEU A 277 19.99 6.65 18.02
CA LEU A 277 18.56 6.33 17.96
C LEU A 277 18.11 5.44 19.12
N ALA A 278 18.93 4.48 19.54
CA ALA A 278 18.61 3.55 20.63
C ALA A 278 18.79 4.15 22.04
N GLN A 279 19.80 4.99 22.24
CA GLN A 279 20.17 5.51 23.57
C GLN A 279 19.52 6.85 23.94
N THR A 280 18.90 7.52 22.97
CA THR A 280 18.24 8.81 23.19
C THR A 280 16.81 8.58 23.67
N ASP A 281 16.43 9.28 24.74
CA ASP A 281 15.06 9.29 25.24
C ASP A 281 14.22 10.28 24.43
N TRP A 282 13.62 9.78 23.35
CA TRP A 282 12.82 10.58 22.41
C TRP A 282 11.49 11.07 23.02
N SER A 283 11.13 10.65 24.23
CA SER A 283 9.96 11.16 24.94
C SER A 283 10.15 12.60 25.45
N LYS A 284 11.40 13.03 25.66
CA LYS A 284 11.76 14.33 26.25
C LYS A 284 11.94 15.43 25.21
N TRP A 285 10.84 16.00 24.74
CA TRP A 285 10.87 17.07 23.74
C TRP A 285 11.64 18.29 24.23
N GLY A 286 12.55 18.81 23.39
CA GLY A 286 13.35 20.01 23.70
C GLY A 286 14.53 19.76 24.64
N ASP A 287 14.75 18.51 25.08
CA ASP A 287 15.92 18.14 25.87
C ASP A 287 17.23 18.30 25.08
N GLU A 288 18.29 18.76 25.75
CA GLU A 288 19.58 19.04 25.13
C GLU A 288 20.19 17.77 24.52
N LYS A 289 20.08 16.63 25.20
CA LYS A 289 20.58 15.34 24.69
C LYS A 289 19.82 14.93 23.44
N MET A 290 18.50 15.07 23.43
CA MET A 290 17.67 14.77 22.26
C MET A 290 18.05 15.63 21.05
N ASN A 291 18.23 16.95 21.26
CA ASN A 291 18.61 17.88 20.21
C ASN A 291 20.01 17.57 19.64
N ASN A 292 20.96 17.23 20.50
CA ASN A 292 22.32 16.85 20.09
C ASN A 292 22.31 15.56 19.26
N SER A 293 21.61 14.52 19.72
CA SER A 293 21.46 13.26 18.96
C SER A 293 20.81 13.50 17.60
N PHE A 294 19.75 14.31 17.54
CA PHE A 294 19.11 14.68 16.27
C PHE A 294 20.08 15.37 15.30
N LEU A 295 20.83 16.37 15.77
CA LEU A 295 21.77 17.12 14.94
C LEU A 295 22.89 16.22 14.39
N GLU A 296 23.38 15.28 15.21
CA GLU A 296 24.42 14.35 14.80
C GLU A 296 23.90 13.33 13.77
N ILE A 297 22.71 12.76 13.97
CA ILE A 297 22.05 11.89 12.97
C ILE A 297 21.84 12.65 11.65
N LYS A 298 21.44 13.93 11.72
CA LYS A 298 21.30 14.79 10.54
C LYS A 298 22.64 15.05 9.84
N ARG A 299 23.73 15.15 10.59
CA ARG A 299 25.08 15.34 10.04
C ARG A 299 25.54 14.08 9.31
N ILE A 300 25.34 12.92 9.92
CA ILE A 300 25.64 11.61 9.32
C ILE A 300 24.92 11.46 7.98
N LEU A 301 23.61 11.72 7.93
CA LEU A 301 22.82 11.64 6.68
C LEU A 301 23.19 12.62 5.58
N LYS A 302 23.95 13.68 5.90
CA LYS A 302 24.48 14.62 4.90
C LYS A 302 25.86 14.21 4.39
N GLY A 303 26.57 13.38 5.16
CA GLY A 303 27.89 12.85 4.80
C GLY A 303 27.82 11.58 3.95
N ILE A 304 26.67 10.90 4.03
CA ILE A 304 26.19 9.83 3.16
C ILE A 304 25.44 10.44 1.97
#